data_AF-A0A3L7AK29-F1
#
_entry.id   AF-A0A3L7AK29-F1
#
_cell.length_a   1.000
_cell.length_b   1.000
_cell.length_c   1.000
_cell.angle_alpha   90.00
_cell.angle_beta   90.00
_cell.angle_gamma   90.00
#
_symmetry.space_group_name_H-M   'P 1'
#
loop_
_entity.id
_entity.type
_entity.pdbx_description
1 polymer ?
#
loop_
_entity_poly.entity_id
_entity_poly.type
_entity_poly.pdbx_seq_one_letter_code
_entity_poly.pdbx_strand_id
1 'polypeptide(L)'
;MSESQQSRSLPSCRPGRAVVVLLAAILCASPALAQVKSDSKRTENKDGSASLDFSNEVSVLGTKVGVAVTEPAAASIADPTAGQEALSGSAYAKVAVKTLPDWMFWQKGAVDVTLNPADETSKVATSFSRSVGVGGGVTATLSDSYAFERAATSEAWQTDKSVSVKLEDTGTTLAVGAKTSQDQAGWLPSLSAQQEIAKGFNVTTSVANTGSEIDKSVKAGFKHRW
;
A
#
# COMPACT_ATOMS: atom_id res chain seq x y z
N MET A 1 72.56 -32.67 17.21
CA MET A 1 71.29 -31.95 17.42
C MET A 1 70.86 -31.37 16.09
N SER A 2 69.92 -32.01 15.39
CA SER A 2 69.12 -31.38 14.35
C SER A 2 67.95 -32.31 14.08
N GLU A 3 66.76 -31.91 14.48
CA GLU A 3 65.51 -32.61 14.20
C GLU A 3 64.59 -31.61 13.50
N SER A 4 64.32 -31.88 12.22
CA SER A 4 63.32 -31.19 11.43
C SER A 4 61.93 -31.57 11.93
N GLN A 5 61.06 -30.58 12.15
CA GLN A 5 59.64 -30.82 12.38
C GLN A 5 58.79 -29.96 11.45
N GLN A 6 57.82 -30.65 10.86
CA GLN A 6 57.00 -30.26 9.73
C GLN A 6 55.51 -30.31 10.15
N SER A 7 54.79 -29.21 9.92
CA SER A 7 53.35 -29.11 9.61
C SER A 7 52.26 -29.29 10.68
N ARG A 8 51.15 -28.60 10.38
CA ARG A 8 49.73 -28.70 10.83
C ARG A 8 49.43 -28.02 12.18
N SER A 9 48.32 -27.29 12.39
CA SER A 9 47.09 -27.04 11.63
C SER A 9 46.24 -25.94 12.30
N LEU A 10 45.55 -25.16 11.44
CA LEU A 10 44.22 -24.52 11.54
C LEU A 10 43.87 -23.47 12.64
N PRO A 11 43.07 -22.43 12.25
CA PRO A 11 42.73 -21.27 13.07
C PRO A 11 41.49 -21.44 13.96
N SER A 12 41.49 -20.64 15.03
CA SER A 12 40.47 -20.53 16.07
C SER A 12 39.16 -19.85 15.65
N CYS A 13 38.04 -20.40 16.10
CA CYS A 13 36.73 -19.76 16.22
C CYS A 13 36.77 -18.44 17.01
N ARG A 14 35.97 -17.45 16.60
CA ARG A 14 34.73 -17.07 17.32
C ARG A 14 33.84 -16.10 16.51
N PRO A 15 32.52 -16.08 16.81
CA PRO A 15 31.49 -15.46 15.98
C PRO A 15 31.10 -14.05 16.47
N GLY A 16 30.56 -13.23 15.58
CA GLY A 16 29.95 -11.98 16.01
C GLY A 16 29.50 -11.07 14.88
N ARG A 17 28.19 -11.00 14.72
CA ARG A 17 27.40 -9.92 14.09
C ARG A 17 27.31 -9.89 12.57
N ALA A 18 26.10 -10.25 12.15
CA ALA A 18 25.45 -9.85 10.92
C ALA A 18 25.68 -8.37 10.60
N VAL A 19 26.13 -8.10 9.39
CA VAL A 19 25.93 -6.82 8.72
C VAL A 19 25.03 -7.11 7.53
N VAL A 20 23.81 -6.59 7.63
CA VAL A 20 22.81 -6.55 6.57
C VAL A 20 23.41 -5.78 5.40
N VAL A 21 23.71 -6.50 4.33
CA VAL A 21 24.05 -5.94 3.03
C VAL A 21 22.92 -6.36 2.10
N LEU A 22 22.09 -5.42 1.63
CA LEU A 22 21.83 -5.19 0.20
C LEU A 22 20.71 -4.13 0.01
N LEU A 23 20.82 -3.39 -1.10
CA LEU A 23 19.91 -2.38 -1.68
C LEU A 23 20.09 -0.91 -1.27
N ALA A 24 21.23 -0.35 -1.67
CA ALA A 24 21.34 1.06 -2.06
C ALA A 24 22.06 1.13 -3.42
N ALA A 25 21.33 0.94 -4.52
CA ALA A 25 21.87 1.13 -5.87
C ALA A 25 20.75 1.34 -6.89
N ILE A 26 20.19 2.55 -6.98
CA ILE A 26 19.68 3.10 -8.24
C ILE A 26 20.05 4.59 -8.27
N LEU A 27 21.30 4.86 -8.65
CA LEU A 27 21.80 6.18 -9.04
C LEU A 27 21.48 6.37 -10.53
N CYS A 28 20.84 7.51 -10.82
CA CYS A 28 20.96 8.29 -12.06
C CYS A 28 20.93 7.50 -13.39
N ALA A 29 19.74 7.07 -13.81
CA ALA A 29 19.45 6.90 -15.24
C ALA A 29 18.50 8.03 -15.65
N SER A 30 18.97 8.93 -16.51
CA SER A 30 18.10 9.87 -17.21
C SER A 30 17.02 9.06 -17.93
N PRO A 31 15.72 9.24 -17.63
CA PRO A 31 14.70 8.52 -18.37
C PRO A 31 14.71 9.04 -19.80
N ALA A 32 15.11 8.18 -20.75
CA ALA A 32 14.64 8.28 -22.12
C ALA A 32 13.12 8.50 -22.05
N LEU A 33 12.60 9.45 -22.83
CA LEU A 33 11.21 9.90 -22.85
C LEU A 33 10.23 8.71 -22.96
N ALA A 34 9.93 8.07 -21.84
CA ALA A 34 8.83 7.15 -21.70
C ALA A 34 7.58 7.98 -21.99
N GLN A 35 6.59 7.40 -22.68
CA GLN A 35 5.30 8.08 -22.82
C GLN A 35 4.75 8.33 -21.42
N VAL A 36 4.89 9.58 -20.98
CA VAL A 36 4.40 10.03 -19.68
C VAL A 36 2.90 10.22 -19.86
N LYS A 37 2.13 9.32 -19.27
CA LYS A 37 0.69 9.55 -19.16
C LYS A 37 0.47 10.40 -17.92
N SER A 38 0.09 11.65 -18.14
CA SER A 38 -0.26 12.58 -17.07
C SER A 38 -1.76 12.52 -16.80
N ASP A 39 -2.13 12.31 -15.55
CA ASP A 39 -3.52 12.35 -15.07
C ASP A 39 -3.63 13.45 -14.00
N SER A 40 -4.63 14.31 -14.14
CA SER A 40 -4.99 15.34 -13.15
C SER A 40 -6.40 15.10 -12.63
N LYS A 41 -6.57 15.04 -11.30
CA LYS A 41 -7.88 14.89 -10.67
C LYS A 41 -8.09 16.00 -9.65
N ARG A 42 -9.17 16.77 -9.82
CA ARG A 42 -9.66 17.72 -8.82
C ARG A 42 -10.89 17.12 -8.13
N THR A 43 -10.93 17.16 -6.80
CA THR A 43 -12.09 16.74 -6.01
C THR A 43 -12.48 17.88 -5.08
N GLU A 44 -13.73 18.34 -5.19
CA GLU A 44 -14.31 19.27 -4.23
C GLU A 44 -15.12 18.46 -3.21
N ASN A 45 -14.82 18.68 -1.94
CA ASN A 45 -15.46 18.01 -0.84
C ASN A 45 -16.69 18.81 -0.38
N LYS A 46 -17.63 18.13 0.27
CA LYS A 46 -18.89 18.75 0.76
C LYS A 46 -18.68 19.82 1.83
N ASP A 47 -17.51 19.81 2.47
CA ASP A 47 -17.09 20.78 3.47
C ASP A 47 -16.54 22.09 2.85
N GLY A 48 -16.42 22.17 1.52
CA GLY A 48 -15.86 23.32 0.82
C GLY A 48 -14.34 23.27 0.64
N SER A 49 -13.67 22.20 1.07
CA SER A 49 -12.26 21.95 0.76
C SER A 49 -12.10 21.43 -0.67
N ALA A 50 -10.95 21.70 -1.29
CA ALA A 50 -10.61 21.20 -2.62
C ALA A 50 -9.31 20.39 -2.54
N SER A 51 -9.22 19.30 -3.31
CA SER A 51 -7.97 18.56 -3.48
C SER A 51 -7.63 18.44 -4.95
N LEU A 52 -6.35 18.54 -5.26
CA LEU A 52 -5.81 18.49 -6.61
C LEU A 52 -4.66 17.49 -6.64
N ASP A 53 -4.85 16.39 -7.36
CA ASP A 53 -3.85 15.34 -7.55
C ASP A 53 -3.30 15.43 -8.97
N PHE A 54 -2.00 15.64 -9.09
CA PHE A 54 -1.26 15.53 -10.34
C PHE A 54 -0.39 14.30 -10.29
N SER A 55 -0.52 13.45 -11.29
CA SER A 55 0.22 12.19 -11.32
C SER A 55 0.70 11.84 -12.71
N ASN A 56 1.88 11.25 -12.77
CA ASN A 56 2.54 10.80 -13.97
C ASN A 56 2.79 9.30 -13.86
N GLU A 57 2.27 8.55 -14.83
CA GLU A 57 2.56 7.13 -14.97
C GLU A 57 3.74 6.93 -15.92
N VAL A 58 4.75 6.21 -15.45
CA VAL A 58 5.88 5.73 -16.24
C VAL A 58 5.60 4.27 -16.59
N SER A 59 5.01 4.05 -17.77
CA SER A 59 4.49 2.73 -18.17
C SER A 59 5.54 1.63 -18.24
N VAL A 60 6.83 1.96 -18.39
CA VAL A 60 7.92 0.99 -18.47
C VAL A 60 8.09 0.20 -17.17
N LEU A 61 7.71 0.77 -16.02
CA LEU A 61 7.89 0.15 -14.69
C LEU A 61 6.60 0.02 -13.87
N GLY A 62 5.43 0.36 -14.43
CA GLY A 62 4.18 0.45 -13.65
C GLY A 62 4.30 1.41 -12.45
N THR A 63 5.17 2.42 -12.60
CA THR A 63 5.49 3.40 -11.55
C THR A 63 4.63 4.64 -11.77
N LYS A 64 3.98 5.08 -10.70
CA LYS A 64 3.16 6.28 -10.66
C LYS A 64 3.72 7.23 -9.62
N VAL A 65 4.13 8.42 -10.05
CA VAL A 65 4.62 9.47 -9.15
C VAL A 65 3.66 10.65 -9.24
N GLY A 66 3.30 11.22 -8.11
CA GLY A 66 2.39 12.34 -8.08
C GLY A 66 2.55 13.25 -6.88
N VAL A 67 1.86 14.38 -6.96
CA VAL A 67 1.74 15.35 -5.88
C VAL A 67 0.25 15.62 -5.72
N ALA A 68 -0.24 15.47 -4.49
CA ALA A 68 -1.58 15.84 -4.10
C ALA A 68 -1.51 17.09 -3.23
N VAL A 69 -2.22 18.14 -3.63
CA VAL A 69 -2.36 19.39 -2.88
C VAL A 69 -3.78 19.44 -2.33
N THR A 70 -3.92 19.73 -1.05
CA THR A 70 -5.22 19.94 -0.41
C THR A 70 -5.34 21.39 0.04
N GLU A 71 -6.43 22.01 -0.37
CA GLU A 71 -6.86 23.34 0.03
C GLU A 71 -7.98 23.17 1.06
N PRO A 72 -7.79 23.68 2.30
CA PRO A 72 -8.80 23.57 3.34
C PRO A 72 -10.00 24.46 3.03
N ALA A 73 -11.16 24.11 3.60
CA ALA A 73 -12.34 24.95 3.51
C ALA A 73 -12.07 26.32 4.13
N ALA A 74 -12.35 27.41 3.39
CA ALA A 74 -12.12 28.77 3.85
C ALA A 74 -12.94 29.07 5.12
N ALA A 75 -12.30 29.01 6.29
CA ALA A 75 -12.88 29.46 7.54
C ALA A 75 -12.83 31.00 7.59
N SER A 76 -13.87 31.64 7.07
CA SER A 76 -14.16 33.08 7.10
C SER A 76 -13.18 34.01 6.36
N ILE A 77 -13.77 35.01 5.69
CA ILE A 77 -13.10 36.06 4.93
C ILE A 77 -12.48 37.05 5.93
N ALA A 78 -11.26 36.80 6.43
CA ALA A 78 -10.61 37.76 7.33
C ALA A 78 -9.10 37.95 7.14
N ASP A 79 -8.42 37.17 6.28
CA ASP A 79 -7.00 37.40 6.00
C ASP A 79 -6.64 36.89 4.59
N PRO A 80 -6.21 37.77 3.65
CA PRO A 80 -5.76 37.37 2.32
C PRO A 80 -4.49 36.50 2.34
N THR A 81 -3.85 36.34 3.50
CA THR A 81 -2.65 35.51 3.72
C THR A 81 -2.97 34.18 4.41
N ALA A 82 -4.11 34.06 5.11
CA ALA A 82 -4.51 32.83 5.82
C ALA A 82 -4.78 31.64 4.89
N GLY A 83 -5.03 31.88 3.60
CA GLY A 83 -5.15 30.82 2.59
C GLY A 83 -3.82 30.21 2.15
N GLN A 84 -2.68 30.89 2.36
CA GLN A 84 -1.37 30.40 1.93
C GLN A 84 -0.69 29.50 2.97
N GLU A 85 -0.97 29.69 4.26
CA GLU A 85 -0.36 28.88 5.33
C GLU A 85 -1.09 27.54 5.57
N ALA A 86 -2.27 27.36 4.99
CA ALA A 86 -3.11 26.19 5.22
C ALA A 86 -3.10 25.18 4.05
N LEU A 87 -2.41 25.48 2.95
CA LEU A 87 -2.22 24.57 1.82
C LEU A 87 -1.26 23.45 2.24
N SER A 88 -1.78 22.23 2.37
CA SER A 88 -0.96 21.05 2.62
C SER A 88 -0.70 20.31 1.31
N GLY A 89 0.57 20.10 1.00
CA GLY A 89 1.00 19.29 -0.13
C GLY A 89 1.50 17.94 0.36
N SER A 90 1.21 16.87 -0.37
CA SER A 90 1.82 15.56 -0.19
C SER A 90 2.39 15.08 -1.51
N ALA A 91 3.62 14.57 -1.50
CA ALA A 91 4.23 13.90 -2.63
C ALA A 91 4.11 12.39 -2.43
N TYR A 92 3.80 11.64 -3.47
CA TYR A 92 3.73 10.19 -3.39
C TYR A 92 4.39 9.52 -4.60
N ALA A 93 4.89 8.31 -4.38
CA ALA A 93 5.47 7.46 -5.40
C ALA A 93 4.99 6.02 -5.15
N LYS A 94 4.25 5.48 -6.11
CA LYS A 94 3.76 4.10 -6.11
C LYS A 94 4.44 3.31 -7.22
N VAL A 95 5.04 2.18 -6.87
CA VAL A 95 5.65 1.24 -7.80
C VAL A 95 4.87 -0.06 -7.73
N ALA A 96 4.21 -0.45 -8.83
CA ALA A 96 3.50 -1.73 -8.90
C ALA A 96 4.32 -2.75 -9.71
N VAL A 97 4.74 -3.82 -9.04
CA VAL A 97 5.44 -4.95 -9.65
C VAL A 97 4.41 -5.99 -10.09
N LYS A 98 4.19 -6.07 -11.41
CA LYS A 98 3.17 -6.95 -12.02
C LYS A 98 3.51 -8.43 -11.92
N THR A 99 4.81 -8.77 -11.93
CA THR A 99 5.31 -10.14 -11.88
C THR A 99 6.52 -10.17 -10.96
N LEU A 100 6.39 -10.89 -9.85
CA LEU A 100 7.47 -11.17 -8.93
C LEU A 100 8.20 -12.47 -9.28
N PRO A 101 9.44 -12.68 -8.81
CA PRO A 101 10.19 -13.90 -9.08
C PRO A 101 9.50 -15.16 -8.56
N ASP A 102 9.62 -16.27 -9.29
CA ASP A 102 8.96 -17.55 -8.97
C ASP A 102 9.38 -18.17 -7.63
N TRP A 103 10.55 -17.83 -7.12
CA TRP A 103 11.00 -18.28 -5.79
C TRP A 103 10.20 -17.63 -4.66
N MET A 104 9.52 -16.51 -4.92
CA MET A 104 8.71 -15.82 -3.95
C MET A 104 7.28 -16.37 -3.96
N PHE A 105 6.69 -16.49 -2.77
CA PHE A 105 5.31 -16.96 -2.65
C PHE A 105 4.30 -16.03 -3.36
N TRP A 106 4.59 -14.73 -3.44
CA TRP A 106 3.72 -13.70 -3.99
C TRP A 106 3.89 -13.51 -5.49
N GLN A 107 2.80 -13.21 -6.20
CA GLN A 107 2.82 -12.97 -7.65
C GLN A 107 2.92 -11.49 -8.01
N LYS A 108 2.26 -10.64 -7.23
CA LYS A 108 2.21 -9.19 -7.41
C LYS A 108 2.67 -8.49 -6.15
N GLY A 109 3.34 -7.37 -6.33
CA GLY A 109 3.78 -6.51 -5.23
C GLY A 109 3.53 -5.05 -5.57
N ALA A 110 3.39 -4.22 -4.56
CA ALA A 110 3.46 -2.78 -4.72
C ALA A 110 4.20 -2.15 -3.55
N VAL A 111 4.91 -1.07 -3.84
CA VAL A 111 5.53 -0.20 -2.85
C VAL A 111 4.94 1.18 -3.05
N ASP A 112 4.46 1.78 -1.97
CA ASP A 112 3.89 3.11 -1.94
C ASP A 112 4.68 3.93 -0.92
N VAL A 113 5.23 5.05 -1.34
CA VAL A 113 5.91 6.01 -0.48
C VAL A 113 5.17 7.31 -0.56
N THR A 114 4.71 7.83 0.56
CA THR A 114 4.03 9.12 0.66
C THR A 114 4.81 10.01 1.63
N LEU A 115 5.00 11.26 1.27
CA LEU A 115 5.66 12.28 2.06
C LEU A 115 4.72 13.48 2.15
N ASN A 116 4.34 13.84 3.37
CA ASN A 116 3.57 15.03 3.66
C ASN A 116 4.48 16.04 4.39
N PRO A 117 5.05 17.03 3.67
CA PRO A 117 5.86 18.08 4.28
C PRO A 117 5.12 18.96 5.29
N ALA A 118 3.80 19.13 5.18
CA ALA A 118 3.04 19.99 6.10
C ALA A 118 2.99 19.40 7.53
N ASP A 119 2.87 18.07 7.61
CA ASP A 119 2.80 17.34 8.88
C ASP A 119 4.13 16.66 9.25
N GLU A 120 5.22 16.98 8.54
CA GLU A 120 6.54 16.32 8.63
C GLU A 120 6.44 14.78 8.66
N THR A 121 5.44 14.24 7.95
CA THR A 121 5.07 12.83 8.03
C THR A 121 5.50 12.10 6.77
N SER A 122 6.16 10.97 6.95
CA SER A 122 6.58 10.07 5.88
C SER A 122 5.95 8.71 6.10
N LYS A 123 5.44 8.11 5.03
CA LYS A 123 4.78 6.81 5.04
C LYS A 123 5.39 5.94 3.96
N VAL A 124 5.73 4.71 4.33
CA VAL A 124 6.16 3.66 3.41
C VAL A 124 5.22 2.48 3.61
N ALA A 125 4.50 2.11 2.56
CA ALA A 125 3.64 0.96 2.53
C ALA A 125 4.09 -0.04 1.47
N THR A 126 4.04 -1.31 1.80
CA THR A 126 4.29 -2.42 0.88
C THR A 126 3.09 -3.32 0.89
N SER A 127 2.69 -3.81 -0.28
CA SER A 127 1.62 -4.80 -0.40
C SER A 127 2.04 -5.92 -1.32
N PHE A 128 1.57 -7.11 -1.00
CA PHE A 128 1.84 -8.33 -1.75
C PHE A 128 0.54 -9.08 -1.96
N SER A 129 0.37 -9.67 -3.14
CA SER A 129 -0.80 -10.50 -3.42
C SER A 129 -0.47 -11.70 -4.28
N ARG A 130 -1.23 -12.77 -4.07
CA ARG A 130 -1.17 -14.02 -4.83
C ARG A 130 -2.58 -14.47 -5.11
N SER A 131 -2.90 -14.68 -6.39
CA SER A 131 -4.16 -15.28 -6.80
C SER A 131 -3.92 -16.68 -7.32
N VAL A 132 -4.68 -17.65 -6.83
CA VAL A 132 -4.62 -19.05 -7.24
C VAL A 132 -6.01 -19.54 -7.60
N GLY A 133 -6.13 -20.18 -8.76
CA GLY A 133 -7.34 -20.92 -9.12
C GLY A 133 -7.38 -22.20 -8.30
N VAL A 134 -8.48 -22.41 -7.56
CA VAL A 134 -8.67 -23.58 -6.70
C VAL A 134 -9.39 -24.72 -7.46
N GLY A 135 -9.91 -24.42 -8.65
CA GLY A 135 -10.71 -25.32 -9.48
C GLY A 135 -12.20 -24.97 -9.45
N GLY A 136 -12.97 -25.46 -10.42
CA GLY A 136 -14.43 -25.27 -10.46
C GLY A 136 -14.88 -23.79 -10.48
N GLY A 137 -14.17 -22.91 -11.20
CA GLY A 137 -14.52 -21.49 -11.27
C GLY A 137 -14.26 -20.69 -9.99
N VAL A 138 -13.46 -21.23 -9.06
CA VAL A 138 -13.11 -20.56 -7.80
C VAL A 138 -11.69 -20.00 -7.86
N THR A 139 -11.57 -18.70 -7.58
CA THR A 139 -10.29 -17.98 -7.49
C THR A 139 -10.08 -17.49 -6.06
N ALA A 140 -9.04 -17.96 -5.40
CA ALA A 140 -8.62 -17.48 -4.08
C ALA A 140 -7.49 -16.45 -4.24
N THR A 141 -7.57 -15.34 -3.52
CA THR A 141 -6.56 -14.29 -3.48
C THR A 141 -6.11 -14.05 -2.04
N LEU A 142 -4.84 -14.30 -1.77
CA LEU A 142 -4.19 -13.88 -0.54
C LEU A 142 -3.58 -12.49 -0.77
N SER A 143 -3.76 -11.59 0.20
CA SER A 143 -3.17 -10.26 0.19
C SER A 143 -2.60 -9.90 1.56
N ASP A 144 -1.36 -9.44 1.56
CA ASP A 144 -0.66 -8.92 2.73
C ASP A 144 -0.29 -7.45 2.48
N SER A 145 -0.38 -6.61 3.49
CA SER A 145 0.08 -5.22 3.43
C SER A 145 0.74 -4.83 4.74
N TYR A 146 1.80 -4.03 4.62
CA TYR A 146 2.57 -3.51 5.74
C TYR A 146 2.81 -2.03 5.49
N ALA A 147 2.42 -1.18 6.42
CA ALA A 147 2.67 0.24 6.38
C ALA A 147 3.48 0.66 7.60
N PHE A 148 4.46 1.51 7.37
CA PHE A 148 5.22 2.20 8.39
C PHE A 148 5.08 3.70 8.13
N GLU A 149 4.81 4.44 9.18
CA GLU A 149 4.60 5.87 9.14
C GLU A 149 5.45 6.51 10.23
N ARG A 150 6.10 7.62 9.91
CA ARG A 150 6.96 8.35 10.82
C ARG A 150 6.70 9.83 10.68
N ALA A 151 6.35 10.45 11.81
CA ALA A 151 6.31 11.89 11.99
C ALA A 151 7.50 12.34 12.85
N ALA A 152 7.60 13.65 13.11
CA ALA A 152 8.69 14.23 13.89
C ALA A 152 8.87 13.59 15.29
N THR A 153 7.77 13.20 15.93
CA THR A 153 7.75 12.72 17.32
C THR A 153 7.08 11.36 17.51
N SER A 154 6.58 10.75 16.43
CA SER A 154 5.88 9.47 16.49
C SER A 154 6.25 8.57 15.32
N GLU A 155 6.15 7.27 15.57
CA GLU A 155 6.26 6.23 14.55
C GLU A 155 5.02 5.37 14.70
N ALA A 156 4.35 5.01 13.62
CA ALA A 156 3.21 4.12 13.60
C ALA A 156 3.44 3.00 12.59
N TRP A 157 2.92 1.83 12.88
CA TRP A 157 2.97 0.71 11.94
C TRP A 157 1.58 0.07 11.85
N GLN A 158 1.30 -0.50 10.68
CA GLN A 158 0.06 -1.22 10.41
C GLN A 158 0.39 -2.46 9.58
N THR A 159 -0.24 -3.58 9.92
CA THR A 159 -0.20 -4.81 9.13
C THR A 159 -1.61 -5.27 8.84
N ASP A 160 -1.87 -5.60 7.58
CA ASP A 160 -3.14 -6.13 7.12
C ASP A 160 -2.90 -7.46 6.41
N LYS A 161 -3.71 -8.47 6.73
CA LYS A 161 -3.70 -9.77 6.08
C LYS A 161 -5.12 -10.11 5.67
N SER A 162 -5.32 -10.56 4.45
CA SER A 162 -6.64 -10.91 3.96
C SER A 162 -6.62 -12.05 2.96
N VAL A 163 -7.69 -12.81 2.97
CA VAL A 163 -7.99 -13.86 2.00
C VAL A 163 -9.35 -13.53 1.41
N SER A 164 -9.42 -13.48 0.08
CA SER A 164 -10.69 -13.40 -0.64
C SER A 164 -10.87 -14.59 -1.57
N VAL A 165 -12.10 -15.04 -1.71
CA VAL A 165 -12.48 -16.16 -2.58
C VAL A 165 -13.59 -15.66 -3.48
N LYS A 166 -13.36 -15.69 -4.78
CA LYS A 166 -14.30 -15.33 -5.82
C LYS A 166 -14.82 -16.59 -6.49
N LEU A 167 -16.15 -16.72 -6.53
CA LEU A 167 -16.88 -17.73 -7.29
C LEU A 167 -17.31 -17.06 -8.60
N GLU A 168 -16.71 -17.47 -9.71
CA GLU A 168 -16.94 -16.84 -11.01
C GLU A 168 -18.35 -17.12 -11.53
N ASP A 169 -18.89 -18.31 -11.27
CA ASP A 169 -20.22 -18.74 -11.73
C ASP A 169 -21.35 -17.92 -11.10
N THR A 170 -21.20 -17.49 -9.85
CA THR A 170 -22.22 -16.76 -9.10
C THR A 170 -21.91 -15.28 -8.90
N GLY A 171 -20.78 -14.79 -9.42
CA GLY A 171 -20.31 -13.42 -9.19
C GLY A 171 -20.14 -13.08 -7.70
N THR A 172 -19.98 -14.08 -6.84
CA THR A 172 -19.90 -13.91 -5.38
C THR A 172 -18.44 -13.84 -4.94
N THR A 173 -18.10 -12.90 -4.09
CA THR A 173 -16.78 -12.77 -3.46
C THR A 173 -16.94 -12.74 -1.95
N LEU A 174 -16.30 -13.68 -1.26
CA LEU A 174 -16.21 -13.67 0.20
C LEU A 174 -14.80 -13.27 0.58
N ALA A 175 -14.62 -12.40 1.56
CA ALA A 175 -13.30 -12.04 2.05
C ALA A 175 -13.27 -12.00 3.57
N VAL A 176 -12.16 -12.47 4.13
CA VAL A 176 -11.82 -12.34 5.53
C VAL A 176 -10.49 -11.64 5.64
N GLY A 177 -10.35 -10.80 6.65
CA GLY A 177 -9.11 -10.10 6.90
C GLY A 177 -8.88 -9.86 8.36
N ALA A 178 -7.65 -9.56 8.71
CA ALA A 178 -7.26 -9.12 10.02
C ALA A 178 -6.28 -7.96 9.87
N LYS A 179 -6.49 -6.93 10.67
CA LYS A 179 -5.64 -5.73 10.72
C LYS A 179 -5.06 -5.59 12.12
N THR A 180 -3.82 -5.16 12.24
CA THR A 180 -3.24 -4.76 13.53
C THR A 180 -2.38 -3.51 13.32
N SER A 181 -2.32 -2.66 14.33
CA SER A 181 -1.54 -1.42 14.32
C SER A 181 -0.90 -1.19 15.68
N GLN A 182 0.03 -0.26 15.74
CA GLN A 182 0.80 0.05 16.95
C GLN A 182 -0.06 0.36 18.19
N ASP A 183 -1.17 1.05 18.00
CA ASP A 183 -2.11 1.49 19.03
C ASP A 183 -3.15 0.44 19.42
N GLN A 184 -3.18 -0.70 18.71
CA GLN A 184 -4.20 -1.74 18.87
C GLN A 184 -3.64 -2.94 19.63
N ALA A 185 -4.36 -3.36 20.67
CA ALA A 185 -4.07 -4.58 21.40
C ALA A 185 -4.58 -5.82 20.64
N GLY A 186 -3.85 -6.22 19.59
CA GLY A 186 -4.08 -7.47 18.86
C GLY A 186 -4.59 -7.29 17.43
N TRP A 187 -5.15 -8.37 16.89
CA TRP A 187 -5.69 -8.41 15.54
C TRP A 187 -7.17 -8.10 15.53
N LEU A 188 -7.55 -7.14 14.68
CA LEU A 188 -8.90 -6.73 14.41
C LEU A 188 -9.45 -7.49 13.19
N PRO A 189 -10.34 -8.47 13.40
CA PRO A 189 -10.89 -9.24 12.30
C PRO A 189 -11.92 -8.45 11.49
N SER A 190 -12.05 -8.82 10.22
CA SER A 190 -13.06 -8.33 9.29
C SER A 190 -13.56 -9.47 8.40
N LEU A 191 -14.83 -9.38 8.02
CA LEU A 191 -15.53 -10.29 7.12
C LEU A 191 -16.31 -9.44 6.13
N SER A 192 -16.24 -9.76 4.85
CA SER A 192 -17.08 -9.14 3.82
C SER A 192 -17.59 -10.16 2.81
N ALA A 193 -18.76 -9.86 2.26
CA ALA A 193 -19.37 -10.62 1.19
C ALA A 193 -19.87 -9.64 0.14
N GLN A 194 -19.52 -9.89 -1.12
CA GLN A 194 -20.01 -9.16 -2.27
C GLN A 194 -20.71 -10.14 -3.21
N GLN A 195 -21.87 -9.76 -3.72
CA GLN A 195 -22.58 -10.53 -4.73
C GLN A 195 -23.00 -9.62 -5.88
N GLU A 196 -22.61 -9.98 -7.09
CA GLU A 196 -23.19 -9.41 -8.30
C GLU A 196 -24.51 -10.13 -8.59
N ILE A 197 -25.63 -9.43 -8.45
CA ILE A 197 -26.98 -10.01 -8.59
C ILE A 197 -27.45 -9.92 -10.04
N ALA A 198 -27.07 -8.85 -10.73
CA ALA A 198 -27.33 -8.62 -12.13
C ALA A 198 -26.19 -7.81 -12.72
N LYS A 199 -26.06 -7.77 -14.05
CA LYS A 199 -25.00 -7.00 -14.72
C LYS A 199 -24.97 -5.56 -14.20
N GLY A 200 -23.89 -5.21 -13.50
CA GLY A 200 -23.70 -3.88 -12.94
C GLY A 200 -24.34 -3.64 -11.58
N PHE A 201 -25.18 -4.52 -11.03
CA PHE A 201 -25.74 -4.40 -9.68
C PHE A 201 -24.98 -5.28 -8.68
N ASN A 202 -24.29 -4.64 -7.74
CA ASN A 202 -23.47 -5.28 -6.72
C ASN A 202 -24.01 -4.95 -5.32
N VAL A 203 -24.19 -5.96 -4.49
CA VAL A 203 -24.47 -5.82 -3.06
C VAL A 203 -23.24 -6.25 -2.29
N THR A 204 -22.81 -5.45 -1.34
CA THR A 204 -21.66 -5.72 -0.46
C THR A 204 -22.09 -5.57 0.98
N THR A 205 -21.80 -6.57 1.79
CA THR A 205 -21.95 -6.53 3.24
C THR A 205 -20.57 -6.67 3.87
N SER A 206 -20.33 -5.97 4.98
CA SER A 206 -19.08 -6.06 5.71
C SER A 206 -19.31 -5.92 7.21
N VAL A 207 -18.52 -6.65 7.98
CA VAL A 207 -18.42 -6.53 9.42
C VAL A 207 -16.95 -6.45 9.77
N ALA A 208 -16.53 -5.43 10.52
CA ALA A 208 -15.15 -5.24 10.92
C ALA A 208 -15.08 -4.83 12.39
N ASN A 209 -14.13 -5.40 13.12
CA ASN A 209 -13.80 -4.91 14.45
C ASN A 209 -12.88 -3.69 14.29
N THR A 210 -13.16 -2.58 14.97
CA THR A 210 -12.34 -1.36 14.95
C THR A 210 -11.52 -1.18 16.23
N GLY A 211 -11.56 -2.15 17.14
CA GLY A 211 -10.91 -2.13 18.45
C GLY A 211 -11.82 -1.57 19.54
N SER A 212 -12.58 -0.52 19.22
CA SER A 212 -13.56 0.07 20.15
C SER A 212 -14.97 -0.48 19.93
N GLU A 213 -15.35 -0.76 18.67
CA GLU A 213 -16.69 -1.19 18.29
C GLU A 213 -16.66 -2.17 17.12
N ILE A 214 -17.83 -2.75 16.81
CA ILE A 214 -18.03 -3.56 15.61
C ILE A 214 -18.73 -2.71 14.56
N ASP A 215 -18.00 -2.35 13.52
CA ASP A 215 -18.55 -1.68 12.34
C ASP A 215 -19.29 -2.68 11.45
N LYS A 216 -20.51 -2.32 11.04
CA LYS A 216 -21.37 -3.16 10.19
C LYS A 216 -21.89 -2.30 9.06
N SER A 217 -21.62 -2.69 7.82
CA SER A 217 -22.03 -1.92 6.65
C SER A 217 -22.70 -2.81 5.59
N VAL A 218 -23.72 -2.26 4.94
CA VAL A 218 -24.38 -2.85 3.79
C VAL A 218 -24.45 -1.78 2.71
N LYS A 219 -23.88 -2.07 1.54
CA LYS A 219 -23.78 -1.16 0.41
C LYS A 219 -24.35 -1.85 -0.83
N ALA A 220 -25.11 -1.11 -1.62
CA ALA A 220 -25.53 -1.52 -2.94
C ALA A 220 -25.03 -0.50 -3.97
N GLY A 221 -24.52 -0.96 -5.09
CA GLY A 221 -23.99 -0.13 -6.17
C GLY A 221 -24.49 -0.61 -7.52
N PHE A 222 -24.90 0.34 -8.36
CA PHE A 222 -25.25 0.09 -9.75
C PHE A 222 -24.29 0.82 -10.69
N LYS A 223 -23.76 0.10 -11.68
CA LYS A 223 -22.88 0.65 -12.71
C LYS A 223 -23.48 0.42 -14.09
N HIS A 224 -23.78 1.51 -14.79
CA HIS A 224 -24.21 1.51 -16.17
C HIS A 224 -23.21 2.29 -17.02
N ARG A 225 -22.91 1.79 -18.23
CA ARG A 225 -22.13 2.52 -19.24
C ARG A 225 -23.05 2.81 -20.41
N TRP A 226 -23.12 4.09 -20.77
CA TRP A 226 -23.78 4.60 -21.96
C TRP A 226 -22.85 4.49 -23.16
#